data_AF-A0A2V5LQV5-F1
#
_entry.id   AF-A0A2V5LQV5-F1
#
_cell.length_a   1.000
_cell.length_b   1.000
_cell.length_c   1.000
_cell.angle_alpha   90.00
_cell.angle_beta   90.00
_cell.angle_gamma   90.00
#
_symmetry.space_group_name_H-M   'P 1'
#
loop_
_entity.id
_entity.type
_entity.pdbx_description
1 polymer ?
#
loop_
_entity_poly.entity_id
_entity_poly.type
_entity_poly.pdbx_seq_one_letter_code
_entity_poly.pdbx_strand_id
1 'polypeptide(L)'
;MSFSQESPISAVEMMRFGRPSWLPPFGYGNGLDALFWACIAELPHSAIDGILNELREQDIPGWAAPVKTAAKARRDSTGTCADTAPYRLWVATLRFNDAENVLITVLNNSPKPRQGPTP
;
A
#
# COMPACT_ATOMS: atom_id res chain seq x y z
N MET A 1 -21.98 0.58 -41.87
CA MET A 1 -20.97 0.27 -40.84
C MET A 1 -21.19 1.24 -39.69
N SER A 2 -21.72 0.77 -38.55
CA SER A 2 -22.00 1.63 -37.39
C SER A 2 -20.71 1.79 -36.59
N PHE A 3 -20.21 3.02 -36.47
CA PHE A 3 -19.11 3.32 -35.57
C PHE A 3 -19.70 3.44 -34.16
N SER A 4 -19.50 2.43 -33.32
CA SER A 4 -19.69 2.59 -31.87
C SER A 4 -18.69 3.64 -31.41
N GLN A 5 -19.15 4.88 -31.22
CA GLN A 5 -18.43 5.86 -30.43
C GLN A 5 -18.60 5.46 -28.95
N GLU A 6 -17.79 4.51 -28.49
CA GLU A 6 -17.47 4.42 -27.08
C GLU A 6 -16.82 5.74 -26.70
N SER A 7 -17.62 6.63 -26.10
CA SER A 7 -17.10 7.86 -25.54
C SER A 7 -16.17 7.47 -24.40
N PRO A 8 -14.88 7.85 -24.43
CA PRO A 8 -14.00 7.56 -23.31
C PRO A 8 -14.57 8.27 -22.10
N ILE A 9 -14.94 7.50 -21.08
CA ILE A 9 -15.34 8.04 -19.77
C ILE A 9 -14.21 8.99 -19.34
N SER A 10 -14.56 10.22 -19.03
CA SER A 10 -13.57 11.20 -18.62
C SER A 10 -12.82 10.70 -17.38
N ALA A 11 -11.52 10.92 -17.32
CA ALA A 11 -10.70 10.67 -16.13
C ALA A 11 -11.35 11.25 -14.85
N VAL A 12 -12.04 12.38 -14.96
CA VAL A 12 -12.78 13.01 -13.85
C VAL A 12 -14.02 12.20 -13.45
N GLU A 13 -14.73 11.60 -14.40
CA GLU A 13 -15.85 10.71 -14.12
C GLU A 13 -15.39 9.39 -13.50
N MET A 14 -14.26 8.83 -13.94
CA MET A 14 -13.67 7.65 -13.31
C MET A 14 -13.35 7.88 -11.83
N MET A 15 -12.87 9.07 -11.44
CA MET A 15 -12.69 9.41 -10.02
C MET A 15 -14.01 9.57 -9.26
N ARG A 16 -15.11 9.94 -9.93
CA ARG A 16 -16.46 10.04 -9.33
C ARG A 16 -17.11 8.68 -9.09
N PHE A 17 -16.76 7.66 -9.87
CA PHE A 17 -17.25 6.30 -9.66
C PHE A 17 -16.63 5.61 -8.44
N GLY A 18 -15.77 6.31 -7.71
CA GLY A 18 -15.12 5.84 -6.50
C GLY A 18 -13.89 4.98 -6.81
N ARG A 19 -13.41 4.30 -5.78
CA ARG A 19 -12.17 3.52 -5.87
C ARG A 19 -12.28 2.45 -6.96
N PRO A 20 -11.23 2.25 -7.77
CA PRO A 20 -11.25 1.27 -8.83
C PRO A 20 -11.51 -0.14 -8.28
N SER A 21 -12.41 -0.86 -8.95
CA SER A 21 -12.90 -2.18 -8.52
C SER A 21 -11.82 -3.27 -8.47
N TRP A 22 -10.64 -3.03 -9.05
CA TRP A 22 -9.50 -3.93 -9.04
C TRP A 22 -8.59 -3.80 -7.81
N LEU A 23 -8.80 -2.79 -6.96
CA LEU A 23 -8.07 -2.72 -5.69
C LEU A 23 -8.53 -3.85 -4.75
N PRO A 24 -7.62 -4.48 -3.98
CA PRO A 24 -8.02 -5.54 -3.09
C PRO A 24 -9.05 -5.05 -2.05
N PRO A 25 -10.11 -5.85 -1.78
CA PRO A 25 -11.10 -5.50 -0.78
C PRO A 25 -10.50 -5.54 0.63
N PHE A 26 -11.16 -4.85 1.58
CA PHE A 26 -10.74 -4.78 2.99
C PHE A 26 -9.40 -4.07 3.24
N GLY A 27 -8.90 -3.34 2.25
CA GLY A 27 -7.84 -2.38 2.45
C GLY A 27 -8.32 -1.03 2.99
N TYR A 28 -7.36 -0.15 3.22
CA TYR A 28 -7.58 1.23 3.58
C TYR A 28 -6.53 2.11 2.89
N GLY A 29 -6.88 3.38 2.69
CA GLY A 29 -6.01 4.33 2.00
C GLY A 29 -5.78 5.56 2.84
N ASN A 30 -4.85 6.40 2.39
CA ASN A 30 -4.44 7.62 3.09
C ASN A 30 -5.35 8.84 2.84
N GLY A 31 -6.57 8.61 2.33
CA GLY A 31 -7.55 9.65 2.03
C GLY A 31 -7.44 10.28 0.64
N LEU A 32 -6.39 9.94 -0.10
CA LEU A 32 -6.20 10.38 -1.49
C LEU A 32 -6.65 9.27 -2.45
N ASP A 33 -7.02 9.66 -3.67
CA ASP A 33 -7.50 8.73 -4.71
C ASP A 33 -6.67 8.85 -5.99
N ALA A 34 -6.66 7.79 -6.78
CA ALA A 34 -5.94 7.72 -8.05
C ALA A 34 -6.71 6.88 -9.06
N LEU A 35 -6.51 7.21 -10.34
CA LEU A 35 -7.09 6.45 -11.44
C LEU A 35 -6.37 5.13 -11.67
N PHE A 36 -5.05 5.13 -11.56
CA PHE A 36 -4.21 3.98 -11.81
C PHE A 36 -3.34 3.71 -10.60
N TRP A 37 -3.33 2.44 -10.20
CA TRP A 37 -2.65 1.96 -9.01
C TRP A 37 -1.63 0.91 -9.39
N ALA A 38 -0.45 0.98 -8.81
CA ALA A 38 0.60 -0.01 -8.94
C ALA A 38 1.01 -0.53 -7.57
N CYS A 39 1.16 -1.85 -7.44
CA CYS A 39 1.70 -2.47 -6.24
C CYS A 39 3.20 -2.13 -6.14
N ILE A 40 3.62 -1.61 -4.99
CA ILE A 40 5.01 -1.19 -4.76
C ILE A 40 5.75 -2.16 -3.82
N ALA A 41 5.10 -2.66 -2.77
CA ALA A 41 5.76 -3.52 -1.78
C ALA A 41 4.77 -4.34 -0.95
N GLU A 42 5.28 -5.40 -0.32
CA GLU A 42 4.64 -6.09 0.79
C GLU A 42 5.39 -5.78 2.09
N LEU A 43 4.68 -5.36 3.13
CA LEU A 43 5.24 -4.77 4.34
C LEU A 43 4.49 -5.29 5.58
N PRO A 44 5.15 -5.33 6.75
CA PRO A 44 4.46 -5.66 7.99
C PRO A 44 3.44 -4.57 8.34
N HIS A 45 2.32 -4.96 8.96
CA HIS A 45 1.26 -4.04 9.38
C HIS A 45 1.81 -2.83 10.16
N SER A 46 2.78 -3.06 11.06
CA SER A 46 3.40 -2.02 11.89
C SER A 46 4.07 -0.88 11.12
N ALA A 47 4.45 -1.09 9.85
CA ALA A 47 5.08 -0.07 9.02
C ALA A 47 4.07 0.69 8.15
N ILE A 48 2.89 0.11 7.90
CA ILE A 48 1.93 0.63 6.91
C ILE A 48 1.44 2.02 7.28
N ASP A 49 1.03 2.25 8.52
CA ASP A 49 0.43 3.52 8.92
C ASP A 49 1.41 4.69 8.80
N GLY A 50 2.67 4.47 9.19
CA GLY A 50 3.74 5.46 9.02
C GLY A 50 3.98 5.79 7.56
N ILE A 51 4.03 4.77 6.70
CA ILE A 51 4.25 4.94 5.26
C ILE A 51 3.06 5.65 4.60
N LEU A 52 1.82 5.26 4.92
CA LEU A 52 0.61 5.90 4.38
C LEU A 52 0.52 7.37 4.79
N ASN A 53 0.93 7.70 6.01
CA ASN A 53 1.00 9.08 6.47
C ASN A 53 2.04 9.89 5.69
N GLU A 54 3.26 9.36 5.53
CA GLU A 54 4.33 10.04 4.77
C GLU A 54 3.98 10.22 3.29
N LEU A 55 3.33 9.23 2.67
CA LEU A 55 2.79 9.36 1.31
C LEU A 55 1.74 10.49 1.24
N ARG A 56 0.90 10.63 2.26
CA ARG A 56 -0.12 11.69 2.31
C ARG A 56 0.51 13.07 2.43
N GLU A 57 1.53 13.23 3.26
CA GLU A 57 2.26 14.51 3.42
C GLU A 57 2.91 14.96 2.10
N GLN A 58 3.20 14.03 1.19
CA GLN A 58 3.77 14.30 -0.13
C GLN A 58 2.73 14.32 -1.28
N ASP A 59 1.44 14.29 -0.94
CA ASP A 59 0.32 14.26 -1.89
C ASP A 59 0.41 13.06 -2.87
N ILE A 60 0.74 11.89 -2.33
CA ILE A 60 0.85 10.63 -3.07
C ILE A 60 -0.28 9.69 -2.62
N PRO A 61 -1.21 9.33 -3.52
CA PRO A 61 -2.26 8.37 -3.20
C PRO A 61 -1.70 7.00 -2.84
N GLY A 62 -2.12 6.48 -1.67
CA GLY A 62 -1.67 5.22 -1.12
C GLY A 62 -2.85 4.35 -0.65
N TRP A 63 -2.76 3.05 -0.93
CA TRP A 63 -3.73 2.03 -0.52
C TRP A 63 -3.01 0.79 0.01
N ALA A 64 -3.34 0.36 1.22
CA ALA A 64 -2.81 -0.86 1.80
C ALA A 64 -3.94 -1.88 1.98
N ALA A 65 -3.68 -3.14 1.66
CA ALA A 65 -4.63 -4.21 1.90
C ALA A 65 -3.95 -5.47 2.44
N PRO A 66 -4.62 -6.23 3.32
CA PRO A 66 -4.05 -7.45 3.88
C PRO A 66 -3.85 -8.51 2.79
N VAL A 67 -2.71 -9.18 2.79
CA VAL A 67 -2.45 -10.31 1.89
C VAL A 67 -3.05 -11.58 2.50
N LYS A 68 -4.02 -12.20 1.81
CA LYS A 68 -4.72 -13.40 2.30
C LYS A 68 -3.85 -14.67 2.38
N THR A 69 -2.59 -14.63 1.96
CA THR A 69 -1.72 -15.81 1.94
C THR A 69 -1.04 -16.06 3.28
N ALA A 70 -1.61 -17.07 3.94
CA ALA A 70 -1.02 -17.99 4.90
C ALA A 70 -0.77 -17.47 6.32
N ALA A 71 -1.68 -17.90 7.20
CA ALA A 71 -1.44 -18.25 8.60
C ALA A 71 -0.32 -19.31 8.76
N LYS A 72 0.87 -18.98 8.26
CA LYS A 72 2.15 -19.60 8.57
C LYS A 72 3.12 -18.47 8.93
N ALA A 73 2.65 -17.52 9.74
CA ALA A 73 3.55 -16.75 10.58
C ALA A 73 4.44 -17.78 11.27
N ARG A 74 5.73 -17.79 10.90
CA ARG A 74 6.72 -18.61 11.58
C ARG A 74 6.60 -18.22 13.04
N ARG A 75 6.12 -19.14 13.87
CA ARG A 75 6.10 -18.96 15.31
C ARG A 75 7.55 -18.70 15.71
N ASP A 76 7.83 -17.45 16.04
CA ASP A 76 9.05 -17.02 16.70
C ASP A 76 9.25 -17.97 17.89
N SER A 77 10.49 -18.36 18.18
CA SER A 77 10.84 -19.27 19.29
C SER A 77 10.39 -18.75 20.68
N THR A 78 9.85 -17.55 20.76
CA THR A 78 9.31 -16.87 21.93
C THR A 78 7.78 -16.96 22.08
N GLY A 79 7.05 -17.52 21.11
CA GLY A 79 5.60 -17.76 21.23
C GLY A 79 4.71 -16.52 21.19
N THR A 80 5.26 -15.34 20.90
CA THR A 80 4.49 -14.11 20.70
C THR A 80 3.85 -14.14 19.31
N CYS A 81 2.53 -14.09 19.23
CA CYS A 81 1.81 -13.86 17.98
C CYS A 81 2.01 -12.40 17.57
N ALA A 82 3.22 -12.04 17.12
CA ALA A 82 3.47 -10.72 16.56
C ALA A 82 2.58 -10.56 15.32
N ASP A 83 1.84 -9.46 15.28
CA ASP A 83 0.96 -9.03 14.19
C ASP A 83 1.77 -8.80 12.90
N THR A 84 2.19 -9.90 12.29
CA THR A 84 3.16 -9.96 11.18
C THR A 84 2.46 -10.32 9.87
N ALA A 85 1.14 -10.20 9.81
CA ALA A 85 0.42 -10.43 8.57
C ALA A 85 0.88 -9.37 7.55
N PRO A 86 1.44 -9.78 6.41
CA PRO A 86 1.92 -8.81 5.42
C PRO A 86 0.74 -8.09 4.78
N TYR A 87 0.90 -6.78 4.63
CA TYR A 87 0.03 -5.92 3.85
C TYR A 87 0.70 -5.62 2.53
N ARG A 88 -0.08 -5.56 1.46
CA ARG A 88 0.37 -5.11 0.14
C ARG A 88 0.04 -3.64 -0.02
N LEU A 89 1.06 -2.84 -0.31
CA LEU A 89 0.95 -1.41 -0.55
C LEU A 89 0.84 -1.14 -2.05
N TRP A 90 -0.10 -0.28 -2.39
CA TRP A 90 -0.38 0.21 -3.74
C TRP A 90 -0.31 1.73 -3.75
N VAL A 91 0.20 2.30 -4.84
CA VAL A 91 0.38 3.74 -4.99
C VAL A 91 -0.07 4.19 -6.38
N ALA A 92 -0.35 5.49 -6.53
CA ALA A 92 -0.66 6.07 -7.83
C ALA A 92 0.49 5.81 -8.82
N THR A 93 0.20 5.22 -9.99
CA THR A 93 1.22 4.88 -10.99
C THR A 93 2.00 6.12 -11.45
N LEU A 94 1.34 7.27 -11.56
CA LEU A 94 1.97 8.55 -11.94
C LEU A 94 2.97 9.08 -10.91
N ARG A 95 2.91 8.60 -9.66
CA ARG A 95 3.79 9.01 -8.56
C ARG A 95 4.64 7.85 -8.05
N PHE A 96 4.81 6.80 -8.85
CA PHE A 96 5.47 5.56 -8.43
C PHE A 96 6.92 5.81 -7.96
N ASN A 97 7.72 6.51 -8.76
CA ASN A 97 9.12 6.81 -8.39
C ASN A 97 9.22 7.66 -7.12
N ASP A 98 8.32 8.63 -6.94
CA ASP A 98 8.29 9.44 -5.72
C ASP A 98 7.94 8.56 -4.51
N ALA A 99 6.97 7.67 -4.67
CA ALA A 99 6.56 6.73 -3.62
C ALA A 99 7.69 5.76 -3.23
N GLU A 100 8.52 5.31 -4.19
CA GLU A 100 9.71 4.50 -3.90
C GLU A 100 10.71 5.28 -3.03
N ASN A 101 10.95 6.56 -3.33
CA ASN A 101 11.84 7.40 -2.55
C ASN A 101 11.32 7.61 -1.11
N VAL A 102 10.01 7.80 -0.95
CA VAL A 102 9.37 7.84 0.39
C VAL A 102 9.62 6.54 1.12
N LEU A 103 9.37 5.41 0.46
CA LEU A 103 9.49 4.09 1.06
C LEU A 103 10.92 3.83 1.55
N ILE A 104 11.92 4.12 0.73
CA ILE A 104 13.33 3.99 1.10
C ILE A 104 13.66 4.86 2.30
N THR A 105 13.21 6.12 2.31
CA THR A 105 13.47 7.05 3.42
C THR A 105 12.87 6.56 4.73
N VAL A 106 11.60 6.14 4.71
CA VAL A 106 10.89 5.68 5.92
C VAL A 106 11.49 4.39 6.45
N LEU A 107 11.83 3.44 5.57
CA LEU A 107 12.43 2.17 5.98
C LEU A 107 13.84 2.35 6.56
N ASN A 108 14.62 3.31 6.04
CA ASN A 108 15.94 3.63 6.58
C ASN A 108 15.88 4.36 7.93
N ASN A 109 14.84 5.18 8.15
CA ASN A 109 14.67 5.95 9.37
C ASN A 109 13.92 5.18 10.48
N SER A 110 13.30 4.04 10.15
CA SER A 110 12.60 3.21 11.12
C SER A 110 13.62 2.54 12.07
N PRO A 111 13.48 2.70 13.40
CA PRO A 111 14.43 2.12 14.34
C PRO A 111 14.42 0.59 14.20
N LYS A 112 15.57 0.04 13.80
CA LYS A 112 15.79 -1.41 13.76
C LYS A 112 15.47 -1.99 15.15
N PRO A 113 14.65 -3.05 15.27
CA PRO A 113 14.42 -3.68 16.56
C PRO A 113 15.78 -4.06 17.16
N ARG A 114 16.04 -3.60 18.39
CA ARG A 114 17.26 -3.92 19.13
C ARG A 114 17.38 -5.45 19.17
N GLN A 115 18.36 -6.00 18.45
CA GLN A 115 18.75 -7.39 18.64
C GLN A 115 19.24 -7.50 20.09
N GLY A 116 18.50 -8.26 20.91
CA GLY A 116 18.85 -8.50 22.30
C GLY A 116 20.24 -9.12 22.42
N PRO A 117 20.90 -9.01 23.58
CA PRO A 117 22.27 -9.49 23.75
C PRO A 117 22.31 -11.01 23.53
N THR A 118 23.18 -11.43 22.60
CA THR A 118 23.53 -12.83 22.39
C THR A 118 24.21 -13.37 23.66
N PRO A 119 23.84 -14.56 24.17
CA PRO A 119 24.46 -15.18 25.34
C PRO A 119 25.92 -15.61 25.09
#